data_AF-A0A925TKX4-F1
#
_entry.id   AF-A0A925TKX4-F1
#
_cell.length_a   1.000
_cell.length_b   1.000
_cell.length_c   1.000
_cell.angle_alpha   90.00
_cell.angle_beta   90.00
_cell.angle_gamma   90.00
#
_symmetry.space_group_name_H-M   'P 1'
#
loop_
_entity.id
_entity.type
_entity.pdbx_description
1 polymer ?
#
loop_
_entity_poly.entity_id
_entity_poly.type
_entity_poly.pdbx_seq_one_letter_code
_entity_poly.pdbx_strand_id
1 'polypeptide(L)' 'MIGIERLNTQEETDSLKKLIQAHFKITASPHAQALVENWNKTVSKFWKVVPFPPTPDAPKPVYQFDATKIPVTA' A
#
# COMPACT_ATOMS: atom_id res chain seq x y z
N MET A 1 -0.95 10.81 -18.27
CA MET A 1 -0.16 11.46 -17.18
C MET A 1 -0.53 10.76 -15.87
N ILE A 2 0.16 11.01 -14.77
CA ILE A 2 -0.20 10.47 -13.45
C ILE A 2 -0.36 11.62 -12.46
N GLY A 3 -1.29 11.46 -11.52
CA GLY A 3 -1.42 12.28 -10.33
C GLY A 3 -0.67 11.63 -9.17
N ILE A 4 -0.23 12.45 -8.23
CA ILE A 4 0.44 11.99 -7.01
C ILE A 4 -0.28 12.63 -5.81
N GLU A 5 -0.70 11.79 -4.86
CA GLU A 5 -1.47 12.20 -3.69
C GLU A 5 -0.89 11.59 -2.41
N ARG A 6 -1.22 12.16 -1.25
CA ARG A 6 -0.93 11.52 0.04
C ARG A 6 -1.99 10.46 0.36
N LEU A 7 -1.62 9.48 1.18
CA LEU A 7 -2.60 8.58 1.80
C LEU A 7 -3.47 9.41 2.75
N ASN A 8 -4.77 9.44 2.49
CA ASN A 8 -5.70 10.34 3.16
C ASN A 8 -6.77 9.61 3.98
N THR A 9 -6.83 8.27 3.92
CA THR A 9 -7.73 7.45 4.73
C THR A 9 -6.98 6.43 5.58
N GLN A 10 -7.58 6.07 6.72
CA GLN A 10 -7.01 5.06 7.60
C GLN A 10 -7.08 3.67 6.96
N GLU A 11 -8.15 3.37 6.24
CA GLU A 11 -8.35 2.10 5.55
C GLU A 11 -7.27 1.85 4.50
N GLU A 12 -6.88 2.89 3.76
CA GLU A 12 -5.83 2.82 2.74
C GLU A 12 -4.45 2.64 3.37
N THR A 13 -4.19 3.39 4.43
CA THR A 13 -2.97 3.28 5.24
C THR A 13 -2.79 1.86 5.79
N ASP A 14 -3.85 1.28 6.34
CA ASP A 14 -3.83 -0.08 6.88
C ASP A 14 -3.66 -1.12 5.77
N SER A 15 -4.26 -0.89 4.60
CA SER A 15 -4.09 -1.74 3.42
C SER A 15 -2.64 -1.76 2.94
N LEU A 16 -1.98 -0.60 2.87
CA LEU A 16 -0.57 -0.51 2.52
C LEU A 16 0.32 -1.22 3.55
N LYS A 17 0.03 -1.04 4.86
CA LYS A 17 0.76 -1.71 5.93
C LYS A 17 0.68 -3.24 5.79
N LYS A 18 -0.53 -3.77 5.55
CA LYS A 18 -0.75 -5.22 5.34
C LYS A 18 0.00 -5.75 4.12
N LEU A 19 0.05 -4.98 3.03
CA LEU A 19 0.83 -5.33 1.85
C LEU A 19 2.34 -5.45 2.18
N ILE A 20 2.90 -4.47 2.90
CA ILE A 20 4.31 -4.48 3.30
C ILE A 20 4.60 -5.65 4.25
N GLN A 21 3.69 -5.95 5.18
CA GLN A 21 3.79 -7.13 6.05
C GLN A 21 3.76 -8.44 5.26
N ALA A 22 2.89 -8.56 4.26
CA ALA A 22 2.85 -9.72 3.38
C ALA A 22 4.16 -9.87 2.59
N HIS A 23 4.70 -8.76 2.09
CA HIS A 23 6.00 -8.75 1.44
C HIS A 23 7.11 -9.24 2.38
N PHE A 24 7.17 -8.74 3.63
CA PHE A 24 8.13 -9.22 4.63
C PHE A 24 8.01 -10.73 4.87
N LYS A 25 6.79 -11.27 5.01
CA LYS A 25 6.59 -12.71 5.21
C LYS A 25 7.15 -13.56 4.07
N ILE A 26 7.10 -13.07 2.83
CA ILE A 26 7.55 -13.81 1.64
C ILE A 26 9.06 -13.66 1.43
N THR A 27 9.62 -12.49 1.73
CA THR A 27 11.00 -12.14 1.36
C THR A 27 11.98 -12.06 2.52
N ALA A 28 11.48 -12.10 3.76
CA ALA A 28 12.23 -11.81 4.98
C ALA A 28 12.99 -10.46 4.93
N SER A 29 12.52 -9.49 4.14
CA SER A 29 13.18 -8.19 3.94
C SER A 29 13.30 -7.38 5.24
N PRO A 30 14.51 -7.13 5.76
CA PRO A 30 14.69 -6.35 6.99
C PRO A 30 14.19 -4.91 6.85
N HIS A 31 14.26 -4.36 5.63
CA HIS A 31 13.73 -3.04 5.35
C HIS A 31 12.20 -2.99 5.50
N ALA A 32 11.49 -4.00 4.98
CA ALA A 32 10.03 -4.08 5.10
C ALA A 32 9.58 -4.18 6.56
N GLN A 33 10.32 -4.94 7.37
CA GLN A 33 10.10 -5.01 8.82
C GLN A 33 10.28 -3.64 9.47
N ALA A 34 11.40 -2.94 9.20
CA ALA A 34 11.69 -1.63 9.79
C ALA A 34 10.65 -0.55 9.43
N LEU A 35 10.08 -0.61 8.20
CA LEU A 35 9.00 0.29 7.78
C LEU A 35 7.74 0.10 8.63
N VAL A 36 7.37 -1.15 8.93
CA VAL A 36 6.18 -1.51 9.71
C VAL A 36 6.37 -1.22 11.20
N GLU A 37 7.57 -1.42 11.75
CA GLU A 37 7.89 -1.11 13.15
C GLU A 37 7.78 0.39 13.43
N ASN A 38 8.16 1.25 12.47
CA ASN A 38 8.10 2.71 12.59
C ASN A 38 6.92 3.34 11.83
N TRP A 39 5.82 2.60 11.67
CA TRP A 39 4.74 2.92 10.72
C TRP A 39 4.24 4.36 10.77
N ASN A 40 3.98 4.90 11.96
CA ASN A 40 3.45 6.26 12.14
C ASN A 40 4.35 7.36 11.54
N LYS A 41 5.67 7.15 11.53
CA LYS A 41 6.65 8.09 10.93
C LYS A 41 6.91 7.78 9.45
N THR A 42 6.65 6.54 9.03
CA THR A 42 6.97 6.04 7.71
C THR A 42 5.84 6.30 6.72
N VAL A 43 4.58 6.15 7.13
CA VAL A 43 3.40 6.31 6.26
C VAL A 43 3.39 7.67 5.55
N SER A 44 3.79 8.74 6.25
CA SER A 44 3.83 10.10 5.70
C SER A 44 4.86 10.30 4.58
N LYS A 45 5.76 9.34 4.37
CA LYS A 45 6.75 9.36 3.29
C LYS A 45 6.23 8.73 2.01
N PHE A 46 5.18 7.91 2.09
CA PHE A 46 4.58 7.30 0.91
C PHE A 46 3.74 8.31 0.12
N TRP A 47 3.65 8.01 -1.17
CA TRP A 47 2.83 8.72 -2.13
C TRP A 47 1.98 7.72 -2.89
N LYS A 48 0.70 8.04 -3.04
CA LYS A 48 -0.25 7.30 -3.86
C LYS A 48 -0.14 7.83 -5.29
N VAL A 49 0.10 6.93 -6.23
CA VAL A 49 0.08 7.25 -7.66
C VAL A 49 -1.31 6.93 -8.19
N VAL A 50 -1.96 7.93 -8.79
CA VAL A 50 -3.30 7.79 -9.39
C VAL A 50 -3.26 8.10 -10.88
N PRO A 51 -4.02 7.39 -11.72
CA PRO A 51 -4.13 7.74 -13.14
C PRO A 51 -4.67 9.16 -13.36
N PHE A 52 -4.11 9.89 -14.33
CA PHE A 52 -4.59 11.23 -14.71
C PHE A 52 -4.67 11.41 -16.25
N PRO A 53 -5.84 11.79 -16.79
CA PRO A 53 -7.08 12.15 -16.09
C PRO A 53 -7.82 10.93 -15.51
N PRO A 54 -8.65 11.10 -14.46
CA PRO A 54 -9.50 10.04 -13.96
C PRO A 54 -10.56 9.68 -15.02
N THR A 55 -10.53 8.45 -15.51
CA THR A 55 -11.53 7.89 -16.42
C THR A 55 -12.49 6.96 -15.66
N PRO A 56 -13.70 6.68 -16.18
CA PRO A 56 -14.61 5.71 -15.56
C PRO A 56 -13.99 4.32 -15.37
N ASP A 57 -13.10 3.92 -16.28
CA ASP A 57 -12.34 2.66 -16.22
C ASP A 57 -11.12 2.72 -15.28
N ALA A 58 -10.81 3.89 -14.71
CA ALA A 58 -9.70 4.01 -13.78
C ALA A 58 -10.03 3.29 -12.46
N PRO A 59 -9.06 2.60 -11.84
CA PRO A 59 -9.25 1.98 -10.54
C PRO A 59 -9.68 3.02 -9.50
N LYS A 60 -10.51 2.57 -8.54
CA LYS A 60 -10.97 3.43 -7.44
C LYS A 60 -9.78 4.09 -6.75
N PRO A 61 -9.90 5.37 -6.35
CA PRO A 61 -8.78 6.14 -5.78
C PRO A 61 -8.41 5.73 -4.35
N VAL A 62 -9.03 4.69 -3.80
CA VAL A 62 -8.75 4.14 -2.48
C VAL A 62 -8.25 2.71 -2.64
N TYR A 63 -7.00 2.47 -2.27
CA TYR A 63 -6.42 1.14 -2.34
C TYR A 63 -6.94 0.24 -1.20
N GLN A 64 -7.34 -0.99 -1.56
CA GLN A 64 -7.75 -2.03 -0.62
C GLN A 64 -6.91 -3.28 -0.86
N PHE A 65 -6.18 -3.69 0.17
CA PHE A 65 -5.33 -4.87 0.09
C PHE A 65 -6.15 -6.13 0.38
N ASP A 66 -6.10 -7.07 -0.56
CA ASP A 66 -6.75 -8.37 -0.46
C ASP A 66 -5.70 -9.48 -0.38
N ALA A 67 -5.53 -10.04 0.82
CA ALA A 67 -4.57 -11.09 1.08
C ALA A 67 -4.92 -12.43 0.40
N THR A 68 -6.19 -12.65 0.03
CA THR A 68 -6.63 -13.91 -0.62
C THR A 68 -6.07 -14.06 -2.03
N LYS A 69 -5.66 -12.95 -2.64
CA LYS A 69 -5.06 -12.91 -3.98
C LYS A 69 -3.56 -13.21 -3.98
N ILE A 70 -2.96 -13.44 -2.82
CA ILE A 70 -1.55 -13.79 -2.70
C ILE A 70 -1.42 -15.32 -2.62
N PRO A 71 -0.78 -15.97 -3.62
CA PRO A 71 -0.72 -17.43 -3.73
C PRO A 71 0.18 -18.11 -2.69
N VAL A 72 0.70 -17.37 -1.70
CA VAL A 72 1.72 -17.84 -0.74
C VAL A 72 1.16 -18.08 0.66
N THR A 73 -0.17 -18.18 0.79
CA THR A 73 -0.80 -18.57 2.06
C THR A 73 -0.98 -20.08 2.09
N ALA A 74 0.03 -20.79 2.60
CA ALA A 74 -0.07 -22.17 3.09
C ALA A 74 0.53 -22.21 4.50
#